data_AF-A0A0S1MJW6-F1
#
_entry.id   AF-A0A0S1MJW6-F1
#
_cell.length_a   1.000
_cell.length_b   1.000
_cell.length_c   1.000
_cell.angle_alpha   90.00
_cell.angle_beta   90.00
_cell.angle_gamma   90.00
#
_symmetry.space_group_name_H-M   'P 1'
#
loop_
_entity.id
_entity.type
_entity.pdbx_description
1 polymer ?
#
loop_
_entity_poly.entity_id
_entity_poly.type
_entity_poly.pdbx_seq_one_letter_code
_entity_poly.pdbx_strand_id
1 'polypeptide(L)'
;MRSFEEEMASARGDLEALDLRDLFRRDWKTIAVPTQNTKYPTLTLGFGSIPYSMEDQIERTPEKTTPEWFAIERAFTSEIGADVSIILSKSTSPKTKKKERQLVVVVAHGWGKRLDSQAATDLFDVICKGIEDEIKTLQKWERPDKKPLLERRMAWKLYDEHVGNLRRKVVMPIVQRAVSQWHSTA
;
A
#
# COMPACT_ATOMS: atom_id res chain seq x y z
N MET A 1 -33.28 10.00 -14.69
CA MET A 1 -32.44 8.95 -15.32
C MET A 1 -31.02 9.26 -14.90
N ARG A 2 -30.30 8.33 -14.25
CA ARG A 2 -28.88 8.57 -13.95
C ARG A 2 -28.12 8.57 -15.28
N SER A 3 -27.04 9.34 -15.37
CA SER A 3 -26.20 9.29 -16.57
C SER A 3 -25.45 7.94 -16.62
N PHE A 4 -25.06 7.50 -17.81
CA PHE A 4 -24.24 6.29 -17.97
C PHE A 4 -22.94 6.35 -17.15
N GLU A 5 -22.37 7.55 -16.99
CA GLU A 5 -21.18 7.77 -16.16
C GLU A 5 -21.47 7.55 -14.66
N GLU A 6 -22.64 7.99 -14.18
CA GLU A 6 -23.08 7.77 -12.80
C GLU A 6 -23.35 6.28 -12.54
N GLU A 7 -23.94 5.57 -13.50
CA GLU A 7 -24.16 4.12 -13.43
C GLU A 7 -22.83 3.36 -13.42
N MET A 8 -21.88 3.72 -14.28
CA MET A 8 -20.56 3.11 -14.32
C MET A 8 -19.75 3.41 -13.04
N ALA A 9 -19.87 4.62 -12.49
CA ALA A 9 -19.24 4.98 -11.22
C ALA A 9 -19.87 4.22 -10.05
N SER A 10 -21.19 4.04 -10.05
CA SER A 10 -21.93 3.25 -9.06
C SER A 10 -21.53 1.77 -9.12
N ALA A 11 -21.48 1.17 -10.31
CA ALA A 11 -21.08 -0.23 -10.51
C ALA A 11 -19.60 -0.46 -10.09
N ARG A 12 -18.71 0.50 -10.36
CA ARG A 12 -17.32 0.45 -9.87
C ARG A 12 -17.22 0.53 -8.34
N GLY A 13 -18.23 1.08 -7.68
CA GLY A 13 -18.32 1.19 -6.22
C GLY A 13 -19.04 0.01 -5.56
N ASP A 14 -19.79 -0.79 -6.33
CA ASP A 14 -20.51 -1.97 -5.84
C ASP A 14 -19.55 -3.15 -5.66
N LEU A 15 -18.91 -3.15 -4.49
CA LEU A 15 -17.82 -4.06 -4.13
C LEU A 15 -18.09 -4.68 -2.77
N GLU A 16 -19.33 -4.57 -2.27
CA GLU A 16 -19.67 -4.99 -0.92
C GLU A 16 -19.41 -6.47 -0.70
N ALA A 17 -19.65 -7.29 -1.73
CA ALA A 17 -19.42 -8.73 -1.70
C ALA A 17 -17.94 -9.15 -1.83
N LEU A 18 -17.02 -8.23 -2.15
CA LEU A 18 -15.61 -8.57 -2.30
C LEU A 18 -14.89 -8.61 -0.95
N ASP A 19 -14.14 -9.69 -0.74
CA ASP A 19 -13.22 -9.80 0.38
C ASP A 19 -11.95 -8.97 0.16
N LEU A 20 -11.07 -8.90 1.16
CA LEU A 20 -9.83 -8.14 1.06
C LEU A 20 -8.91 -8.62 -0.08
N ARG A 21 -8.87 -9.93 -0.33
CA ARG A 21 -7.99 -10.52 -1.34
C ARG A 21 -8.47 -10.16 -2.75
N ASP A 22 -9.78 -10.19 -2.99
CA ASP A 22 -10.39 -9.75 -4.23
C ASP A 22 -10.18 -8.25 -4.46
N LEU A 23 -10.25 -7.45 -3.40
CA LEU A 23 -9.94 -6.01 -3.46
C LEU A 23 -8.50 -5.75 -3.86
N PHE A 24 -7.53 -6.53 -3.37
CA PHE A 24 -6.14 -6.43 -3.84
C PHE A 24 -6.03 -6.73 -5.34
N ARG A 25 -6.69 -7.80 -5.82
CA ARG A 25 -6.58 -8.27 -7.21
C ARG A 25 -7.17 -7.30 -8.23
N ARG A 26 -8.27 -6.61 -7.89
CA ARG A 26 -9.08 -5.83 -8.83
C ARG A 26 -8.34 -4.70 -9.55
N ASP A 27 -7.48 -3.96 -8.84
CA ASP A 27 -6.69 -2.87 -9.41
C ASP A 27 -5.23 -2.92 -8.89
N TRP A 28 -4.62 -4.07 -9.15
CA TRP A 28 -3.21 -4.32 -8.91
C TRP A 28 -2.36 -3.99 -10.14
N LYS A 29 -1.20 -3.38 -9.94
CA LYS A 29 -0.16 -3.24 -10.95
C LYS A 29 1.18 -3.69 -10.40
N THR A 30 1.86 -4.52 -11.18
CA THR A 30 3.21 -5.00 -10.87
C THR A 30 4.21 -4.32 -11.80
N ILE A 31 5.34 -3.89 -11.23
CA ILE A 31 6.42 -3.25 -11.97
C ILE A 31 7.75 -3.80 -11.48
N ALA A 32 8.57 -4.33 -12.39
CA ALA A 32 9.95 -4.68 -12.10
C ALA A 32 10.81 -3.41 -12.19
N VAL A 33 11.58 -3.14 -11.14
CA VAL A 33 12.46 -1.97 -11.06
C VAL A 33 13.91 -2.45 -10.93
N PRO A 34 14.80 -2.07 -11.87
CA PRO A 34 16.22 -2.34 -11.73
C PRO A 34 16.78 -1.51 -10.57
N THR A 35 17.68 -2.11 -9.80
CA THR A 35 18.33 -1.45 -8.66
C THR A 35 19.82 -1.30 -8.93
N GLN A 36 20.50 -0.48 -8.12
CA GLN A 36 21.96 -0.39 -8.12
C GLN A 36 22.63 -1.51 -7.28
N ASN A 37 21.84 -2.39 -6.66
CA ASN A 37 22.32 -3.46 -5.82
C ASN A 37 22.63 -4.71 -6.65
N THR A 38 23.89 -5.17 -6.63
CA THR A 38 24.34 -6.35 -7.38
C THR A 38 23.71 -7.66 -6.88
N LYS A 39 23.42 -7.77 -5.58
CA LYS A 39 22.74 -8.92 -4.96
C LYS A 39 21.26 -8.96 -5.32
N TYR A 40 20.64 -7.78 -5.46
CA TYR A 40 19.21 -7.62 -5.75
C TYR A 40 18.98 -6.77 -7.01
N PRO A 41 19.44 -7.20 -8.19
CA PRO A 41 19.53 -6.35 -9.39
C PRO A 41 18.17 -5.90 -9.92
N THR A 42 17.09 -6.57 -9.52
CA THR A 42 15.72 -6.20 -9.89
C THR A 42 14.78 -6.53 -8.75
N LEU A 43 13.92 -5.60 -8.38
CA LEU A 43 12.86 -5.77 -7.39
C LEU A 43 11.48 -5.62 -8.01
N THR A 44 10.55 -6.43 -7.56
CA THR A 44 9.16 -6.40 -8.01
C THR A 44 8.33 -5.53 -7.07
N LEU A 45 7.84 -4.39 -7.57
CA LEU A 45 6.95 -3.50 -6.84
C LEU A 45 5.49 -3.75 -7.21
N GLY A 46 4.65 -3.89 -6.20
CA GLY A 46 3.21 -4.04 -6.34
C GLY A 46 2.44 -2.81 -5.90
N PHE A 47 1.51 -2.34 -6.72
CA PHE A 47 0.66 -1.17 -6.44
C PHE A 47 -0.81 -1.53 -6.51
N GLY A 48 -1.48 -1.56 -5.36
CA GLY A 48 -2.93 -1.75 -5.25
C GLY A 48 -3.66 -0.42 -5.07
N SER A 49 -4.86 -0.27 -5.65
CA SER A 49 -5.77 0.83 -5.28
C SER A 49 -7.13 0.29 -4.85
N ILE A 50 -7.49 0.56 -3.60
CA ILE A 50 -8.69 0.03 -2.97
C ILE A 50 -9.63 1.20 -2.63
N PRO A 51 -10.93 1.14 -2.96
CA PRO A 51 -11.87 2.24 -2.75
C PRO A 51 -12.57 2.11 -1.39
N TYR A 52 -11.81 1.72 -0.37
CA TYR A 52 -12.23 1.56 1.01
C TYR A 52 -11.13 2.05 1.92
N SER A 53 -11.46 2.57 3.10
CA SER A 53 -10.45 2.87 4.11
C SER A 53 -9.77 1.58 4.57
N MET A 54 -8.60 1.68 5.20
CA MET A 54 -7.90 0.56 5.79
C MET A 54 -8.73 -0.06 6.90
N GLU A 55 -9.49 0.76 7.64
CA GLU A 55 -10.46 0.32 8.64
C GLU A 55 -11.58 -0.52 8.01
N ASP A 56 -12.20 -0.05 6.93
CA ASP A 56 -13.24 -0.82 6.21
C ASP A 56 -12.66 -2.09 5.58
N GLN A 57 -11.41 -2.06 5.14
CA GLN A 57 -10.70 -3.24 4.64
C GLN A 57 -10.43 -4.26 5.75
N ILE A 58 -10.08 -3.80 6.95
CA ILE A 58 -9.93 -4.65 8.13
C ILE A 58 -11.27 -5.32 8.47
N GLU A 59 -12.38 -4.59 8.46
CA GLU A 59 -13.71 -5.17 8.73
C GLU A 59 -14.15 -6.25 7.72
N ARG A 60 -13.51 -6.29 6.55
CA ARG A 60 -13.75 -7.32 5.50
C ARG A 60 -12.89 -8.57 5.68
N THR A 61 -11.96 -8.59 6.64
CA THR A 61 -11.19 -9.79 6.95
C THR A 61 -11.99 -10.70 7.91
N PRO A 62 -11.85 -12.03 7.83
CA PRO A 62 -12.61 -12.97 8.69
C PRO A 62 -12.54 -12.69 10.21
N GLU A 63 -11.35 -12.42 10.73
CA GLU A 63 -11.09 -12.06 12.14
C GLU A 63 -11.27 -10.56 12.43
N LYS A 64 -11.39 -9.73 11.39
CA LYS A 64 -11.56 -8.27 11.50
C LYS A 64 -10.41 -7.59 12.25
N THR A 65 -9.18 -8.04 12.01
CA THR A 65 -8.01 -7.54 12.72
C THR A 65 -6.94 -7.00 11.78
N THR A 66 -6.17 -6.01 12.25
CA THR A 66 -5.01 -5.51 11.51
C THR A 66 -3.96 -6.60 11.24
N PRO A 67 -3.62 -7.50 12.19
CA PRO A 67 -2.73 -8.62 11.91
C PRO A 67 -3.20 -9.50 10.75
N GLU A 68 -4.49 -9.82 10.68
CA GLU A 68 -5.05 -10.64 9.59
C GLU A 68 -5.01 -9.90 8.25
N TRP A 69 -5.30 -8.58 8.22
CA TRP A 69 -5.14 -7.76 7.01
C TRP A 69 -3.72 -7.92 6.41
N PHE A 70 -2.69 -7.86 7.26
CA PHE A 70 -1.30 -8.07 6.82
C PHE A 70 -0.98 -9.54 6.49
N ALA A 71 -1.68 -10.51 7.08
CA ALA A 71 -1.52 -11.91 6.73
C ALA A 71 -2.07 -12.20 5.32
N ILE A 72 -3.24 -11.65 4.99
CA ILE A 72 -3.86 -11.74 3.66
C ILE A 72 -2.99 -11.01 2.63
N GLU A 73 -2.53 -9.80 2.93
CA GLU A 73 -1.58 -9.06 2.09
C GLU A 73 -0.32 -9.89 1.80
N ARG A 74 0.31 -10.45 2.84
CA ARG A 74 1.51 -11.28 2.71
C ARG A 74 1.29 -12.51 1.85
N ALA A 75 0.15 -13.19 2.02
CA ALA A 75 -0.20 -14.37 1.24
C ALA A 75 -0.38 -14.01 -0.23
N PHE A 76 -1.15 -12.94 -0.51
CA PHE A 76 -1.37 -12.43 -1.85
C PHE A 76 -0.05 -12.02 -2.53
N THR A 77 0.78 -11.21 -1.87
CA THR A 77 2.05 -10.74 -2.46
C THR A 77 3.08 -11.84 -2.63
N SER A 78 3.00 -12.92 -1.83
CA SER A 78 3.82 -14.11 -2.04
C SER A 78 3.45 -14.87 -3.31
N GLU A 79 2.16 -14.98 -3.60
CA GLU A 79 1.67 -15.67 -4.80
C GLU A 79 2.09 -14.95 -6.08
N ILE A 80 2.03 -13.62 -6.09
CA ILE A 80 2.37 -12.80 -7.26
C ILE A 80 3.85 -12.40 -7.33
N GLY A 81 4.67 -12.81 -6.34
CA GLY A 81 6.11 -12.52 -6.31
C GLY A 81 6.46 -11.03 -6.15
N ALA A 82 5.67 -10.26 -5.40
CA ALA A 82 5.98 -8.87 -5.09
C ALA A 82 6.94 -8.77 -3.90
N ASP A 83 8.04 -8.05 -4.09
CA ASP A 83 9.05 -7.78 -3.04
C ASP A 83 8.60 -6.60 -2.14
N VAL A 84 7.88 -5.64 -2.71
CA VAL A 84 7.30 -4.49 -2.01
C VAL A 84 5.84 -4.33 -2.40
N SER A 85 4.97 -4.07 -1.45
CA SER A 85 3.58 -3.70 -1.71
C SER A 85 3.26 -2.28 -1.24
N ILE A 86 2.58 -1.56 -2.13
CA ILE A 86 2.13 -0.18 -1.95
C ILE A 86 0.63 -0.16 -2.16
N ILE A 87 -0.14 -0.08 -1.07
CA ILE A 87 -1.60 -0.09 -1.11
C ILE A 87 -2.11 1.34 -0.92
N LEU A 88 -2.89 1.81 -1.89
CA LEU A 88 -3.45 3.16 -1.90
C LEU A 88 -4.96 3.07 -1.68
N SER A 89 -5.42 3.53 -0.53
CA SER A 89 -6.83 3.56 -0.19
C SER A 89 -7.44 4.90 -0.57
N LYS A 90 -8.69 4.89 -1.01
CA LYS A 90 -9.51 6.10 -1.21
C LYS A 90 -10.88 5.86 -0.60
N SER A 91 -11.30 6.73 0.30
CA SER A 91 -12.62 6.69 0.93
C SER A 91 -13.13 8.09 1.23
N THR A 92 -14.35 8.17 1.74
CA THR A 92 -14.86 9.36 2.41
C THR A 92 -15.08 8.99 3.87
N SER A 93 -14.47 9.73 4.79
CA SER A 93 -14.59 9.44 6.21
C SER A 93 -16.07 9.51 6.63
N PRO A 94 -16.65 8.45 7.23
CA PRO A 94 -18.03 8.48 7.65
C PRO A 94 -18.29 9.52 8.75
N LYS A 95 -17.27 9.78 9.60
CA LYS A 95 -17.30 10.71 10.74
C LYS A 95 -17.23 12.17 10.29
N THR A 96 -16.24 12.51 9.45
CA THR A 96 -15.98 13.91 9.07
C THR A 96 -16.58 14.30 7.73
N LYS A 97 -17.09 13.34 6.95
CA LYS A 97 -17.53 13.51 5.55
C LYS A 97 -16.45 14.03 4.60
N LYS A 98 -15.18 14.05 5.05
CA LYS A 98 -14.02 14.51 4.30
C LYS A 98 -13.47 13.40 3.42
N LYS A 99 -12.90 13.77 2.28
CA LYS A 99 -12.17 12.81 1.43
C LYS A 99 -10.94 12.36 2.19
N GLU A 100 -10.69 11.06 2.19
CA GLU A 100 -9.56 10.45 2.84
C GLU A 100 -8.79 9.58 1.86
N ARG A 101 -7.47 9.63 1.96
CA ARG A 101 -6.59 8.64 1.34
C ARG A 101 -5.61 8.13 2.34
N GLN A 102 -5.31 6.85 2.22
CA GLN A 102 -4.31 6.19 3.03
C GLN A 102 -3.33 5.48 2.11
N LEU A 103 -2.11 5.32 2.60
CA LEU A 103 -1.01 4.68 1.92
C LEU A 103 -0.43 3.66 2.89
N VAL A 104 -0.37 2.39 2.49
CA VAL A 104 0.31 1.33 3.22
C VAL A 104 1.52 0.87 2.42
N VAL A 105 2.66 0.72 3.08
CA VAL A 105 3.91 0.24 2.53
C VAL A 105 4.34 -0.99 3.31
N VAL A 106 4.61 -2.10 2.60
CA VAL A 106 5.16 -3.33 3.18
C VAL A 106 6.34 -3.80 2.35
N VAL A 107 7.44 -4.17 3.01
CA VAL A 107 8.56 -4.87 2.37
C VAL A 107 8.59 -6.32 2.81
N ALA A 108 8.49 -7.22 1.83
CA ALA A 108 8.47 -8.66 2.05
C ALA A 108 9.86 -9.16 2.51
N HIS A 109 9.87 -10.05 3.50
CA HIS A 109 11.08 -10.67 4.03
C HIS A 109 10.76 -12.05 4.63
N GLY A 110 11.81 -12.80 4.96
CA GLY A 110 11.72 -14.10 5.64
C GLY A 110 11.71 -15.29 4.69
N TRP A 111 11.24 -16.44 5.19
CA TRP A 111 11.35 -17.71 4.47
C TRP A 111 10.65 -17.68 3.10
N GLY A 112 11.37 -18.10 2.06
CA GLY A 112 10.90 -18.09 0.67
C GLY A 112 10.88 -16.71 0.00
N LYS A 113 11.33 -15.65 0.67
CA LYS A 113 11.46 -14.30 0.09
C LYS A 113 12.88 -14.05 -0.41
N ARG A 114 12.99 -13.17 -1.40
CA ARG A 114 14.27 -12.84 -2.04
C ARG A 114 15.15 -11.99 -1.13
N LEU A 115 14.56 -11.02 -0.43
CA LEU A 115 15.26 -10.12 0.47
C LEU A 115 15.52 -10.80 1.83
N ASP A 116 16.77 -10.78 2.26
CA ASP A 116 17.11 -11.04 3.66
C ASP A 116 16.60 -9.91 4.58
N SER A 117 16.59 -10.16 5.89
CA SER A 117 16.01 -9.23 6.87
C SER A 117 16.70 -7.85 6.89
N GLN A 118 18.01 -7.80 6.68
CA GLN A 118 18.76 -6.54 6.70
C GLN A 118 18.42 -5.73 5.45
N ALA A 119 18.54 -6.35 4.27
CA ALA A 119 18.22 -5.72 3.00
C ALA A 119 16.76 -5.25 2.94
N ALA A 120 15.83 -6.03 3.49
CA ALA A 120 14.42 -5.65 3.57
C ALA A 120 14.19 -4.45 4.50
N THR A 121 14.97 -4.33 5.58
CA THR A 121 14.90 -3.19 6.52
C THR A 121 15.48 -1.94 5.87
N ASP A 122 16.68 -2.04 5.29
CA ASP A 122 17.32 -0.92 4.58
C ASP A 122 16.42 -0.38 3.45
N LEU A 123 15.87 -1.29 2.64
CA LEU A 123 14.97 -0.92 1.54
C LEU A 123 13.70 -0.24 2.07
N PHE A 124 13.12 -0.77 3.13
CA PHE A 124 11.93 -0.19 3.77
C PHE A 124 12.20 1.24 4.25
N ASP A 125 13.34 1.47 4.91
CA ASP A 125 13.71 2.78 5.42
C ASP A 125 13.94 3.78 4.28
N VAL A 126 14.60 3.35 3.20
CA VAL A 126 14.82 4.19 2.00
C VAL A 126 13.49 4.57 1.34
N ILE A 127 12.55 3.62 1.21
CA ILE A 127 11.23 3.90 0.64
C ILE A 127 10.45 4.86 1.53
N CYS A 128 10.39 4.61 2.84
CA CYS A 128 9.66 5.46 3.78
C CYS A 128 10.23 6.88 3.77
N LYS A 129 11.55 7.01 3.84
CA LYS A 129 12.23 8.31 3.76
C LYS A 129 11.92 9.04 2.45
N GLY A 130 12.01 8.36 1.30
CA GLY A 130 11.69 8.98 0.01
C GLY A 130 10.26 9.53 -0.06
N ILE A 131 9.30 8.81 0.52
CA ILE A 131 7.90 9.22 0.59
C ILE A 131 7.72 10.42 1.55
N GLU A 132 8.29 10.36 2.74
CA GLU A 132 8.24 11.43 3.74
C GLU A 132 9.04 12.67 3.33
N ASP A 133 10.03 12.52 2.47
CA ASP A 133 10.80 13.63 1.90
C ASP A 133 10.05 14.40 0.84
N GLU A 134 9.27 13.72 -0.01
CA GLU A 134 8.49 14.37 -1.06
C GLU A 134 7.10 14.81 -0.60
N ILE A 135 6.49 14.15 0.40
CA ILE A 135 5.13 14.44 0.87
C ILE A 135 5.16 14.88 2.34
N LYS A 136 5.39 16.17 2.57
CA LYS A 136 5.53 16.75 3.93
C LYS A 136 4.23 16.80 4.75
N THR A 137 3.07 16.59 4.13
CA THR A 137 1.77 16.67 4.80
C THR A 137 1.30 15.33 5.40
N LEU A 138 2.09 14.26 5.25
CA LEU A 138 1.70 12.92 5.70
C LEU A 138 1.45 12.87 7.21
N GLN A 139 0.32 12.27 7.58
CA GLN A 139 0.01 11.93 8.95
C GLN A 139 0.15 10.43 9.10
N LYS A 140 0.84 9.95 10.15
CA LYS A 140 0.92 8.52 10.43
C LYS A 140 -0.48 7.98 10.66
N TRP A 141 -0.78 6.84 10.05
CA TRP A 141 -1.99 6.09 10.35
C TRP A 141 -1.74 5.25 11.60
N GLU A 142 -2.74 5.22 12.48
CA GLU A 142 -2.67 4.46 13.72
C GLU A 142 -3.65 3.30 13.66
N ARG A 143 -3.22 2.16 14.18
CA ARG A 143 -4.10 1.00 14.28
C ARG A 143 -5.34 1.31 15.12
N PRO A 144 -6.52 0.74 14.78
CA PRO A 144 -7.71 0.86 15.60
C PRO A 144 -7.49 0.41 17.04
N ASP A 145 -6.67 -0.63 17.24
CA ASP A 145 -6.30 -1.19 18.54
C ASP A 145 -5.12 -0.49 19.24
N LYS A 146 -4.63 0.64 18.69
CA LYS A 146 -3.50 1.44 19.21
C LYS A 146 -2.18 0.71 19.40
N LYS A 147 -2.04 -0.52 18.90
CA LYS A 147 -0.76 -1.23 18.87
C LYS A 147 0.12 -0.68 17.75
N PRO A 148 1.45 -0.82 17.84
CA PRO A 148 2.33 -0.48 16.73
C PRO A 148 2.15 -1.46 15.56
N LEU A 149 2.49 -1.00 14.35
CA LEU A 149 2.69 -1.91 13.22
C LEU A 149 3.94 -2.78 13.48
N LEU A 150 3.95 -4.00 12.92
CA LEU A 150 5.18 -4.81 12.92
C LEU A 150 6.23 -4.17 12.01
N GLU A 151 7.48 -4.59 12.15
CA GLU A 151 8.60 -4.12 11.32
C GLU A 151 8.30 -4.19 9.82
N ARG A 152 8.95 -3.28 9.06
CA ARG A 152 8.85 -3.20 7.60
C ARG A 152 7.42 -2.97 7.08
N ARG A 153 6.59 -2.33 7.92
CA ARG A 153 5.22 -1.91 7.60
C ARG A 153 5.04 -0.47 8.05
N MET A 154 4.54 0.37 7.16
CA MET A 154 4.17 1.75 7.47
C MET A 154 2.83 2.09 6.84
N ALA A 155 2.07 2.94 7.51
CA ALA A 155 0.86 3.49 6.94
C ALA A 155 0.75 4.99 7.23
N TRP A 156 0.29 5.75 6.25
CA TRP A 156 -0.01 7.17 6.37
C TRP A 156 -1.40 7.48 5.86
N LYS A 157 -1.92 8.65 6.21
CA LYS A 157 -3.20 9.18 5.78
C LYS A 157 -3.15 10.68 5.50
N LEU A 158 -4.03 11.13 4.60
CA LEU A 158 -4.27 12.53 4.25
C LEU A 158 -5.78 12.80 4.12
N TYR A 159 -6.16 14.06 4.36
CA TYR A 159 -7.54 14.54 4.22
C TYR A 159 -7.63 15.68 3.19
N ASP A 160 -8.84 15.88 2.66
CA ASP A 160 -9.27 17.01 1.82
C ASP A 160 -8.31 17.40 0.68
N GLU A 161 -7.84 18.65 0.64
CA GLU A 161 -7.02 19.21 -0.44
C GLU A 161 -5.72 18.43 -0.67
N HIS A 162 -5.21 17.76 0.37
CA HIS A 162 -3.95 17.03 0.31
C HIS A 162 -4.11 15.60 -0.22
N VAL A 163 -5.33 15.07 -0.35
CA VAL A 163 -5.53 13.70 -0.88
C VAL A 163 -5.04 13.54 -2.32
N GLY A 164 -4.75 14.62 -3.04
CA GLY A 164 -4.07 14.56 -4.34
C GLY A 164 -2.73 13.84 -4.28
N ASN A 165 -2.01 13.96 -3.15
CA ASN A 165 -0.62 13.52 -3.02
C ASN A 165 -0.48 12.00 -2.84
N LEU A 166 -1.53 11.32 -2.35
CA LEU A 166 -1.57 9.85 -2.20
C LEU A 166 -2.25 9.14 -3.37
N ARG A 167 -2.08 9.66 -4.59
CA ARG A 167 -2.50 8.97 -5.81
C ARG A 167 -1.37 8.07 -6.31
N ARG A 168 -1.71 6.94 -6.93
CA ARG A 168 -0.73 6.04 -7.57
C ARG A 168 0.23 6.79 -8.50
N LYS A 169 -0.28 7.73 -9.30
CA LYS A 169 0.52 8.55 -10.23
C LYS A 169 1.56 9.45 -9.54
N VAL A 170 1.37 9.78 -8.26
CA VAL A 170 2.30 10.59 -7.46
C VAL A 170 3.25 9.68 -6.68
N VAL A 171 2.71 8.69 -5.96
CA VAL A 171 3.51 7.80 -5.10
C VAL A 171 4.40 6.85 -5.90
N MET A 172 3.93 6.32 -7.03
CA MET A 172 4.67 5.33 -7.81
C MET A 172 6.04 5.85 -8.30
N PRO A 173 6.15 7.04 -8.93
CA PRO A 173 7.45 7.60 -9.28
C PRO A 173 8.40 7.82 -8.10
N ILE A 174 7.87 8.16 -6.91
CA ILE A 174 8.68 8.38 -5.70
C ILE A 174 9.29 7.05 -5.26
N VAL A 175 8.46 6.03 -5.11
CA VAL A 175 8.90 4.69 -4.69
C VAL A 175 9.86 4.09 -5.73
N GLN A 176 9.55 4.21 -7.02
CA GLN A 176 10.44 3.70 -8.08
C GLN A 176 11.82 4.34 -8.03
N ARG A 177 11.90 5.65 -7.79
CA ARG A 177 13.18 6.37 -7.68
C ARG A 177 13.95 5.95 -6.43
N ALA A 178 13.27 5.85 -5.29
CA ALA A 178 13.88 5.38 -4.05
C ALA A 178 14.45 3.96 -4.20
N VAL A 179 13.69 3.05 -4.82
CA VAL A 179 14.09 1.66 -5.07
C VAL A 179 15.22 1.58 -6.10
N SER A 180 15.19 2.36 -7.18
CA SER A 180 16.22 2.30 -8.21
C SER A 180 17.57 2.85 -7.74
N GLN A 181 17.55 3.85 -6.85
CA GLN A 181 18.74 4.45 -6.24
C GLN A 181 19.21 3.69 -4.99
N TRP A 182 18.47 2.68 -4.54
CA TRP A 182 18.86 1.90 -3.38
C TRP A 182 20.12 1.08 -3.66
N HIS A 183 21.16 1.38 -2.89
CA HIS A 183 22.33 0.55 -2.71
C HIS A 183 22.27 0.03 -1.27
N SER A 184 22.19 -1.29 -1.07
CA SER A 184 22.35 -1.82 0.29
C SER A 184 23.81 -1.65 0.68
N THR A 185 24.04 -0.99 1.81
CA THR A 185 25.32 -1.05 2.51
C THR A 185 25.37 -2.36 3.28
N ALA A 186 25.54 -3.47 2.56
CA ALA A 186 25.87 -4.76 3.16
C ALA A 186 27.35 -5.05 2.93
#